data_AF-A0A3A9EKF6-F1
#
_entry.id   AF-A0A3A9EKF6-F1
#
_cell.length_a   1.000
_cell.length_b   1.000
_cell.length_c   1.000
_cell.angle_alpha   90.00
_cell.angle_beta   90.00
_cell.angle_gamma   90.00
#
_symmetry.space_group_name_H-M   'P 1'
#
loop_
_entity.id
_entity.type
_entity.pdbx_description
1 polymer ?
#
loop_
_entity_poly.entity_id
_entity_poly.type
_entity_poly.pdbx_seq_one_letter_code
_entity_poly.pdbx_strand_id
1 'polypeptide(L)'
;MAREQRKYEKEYKVQAVKLTEEIGAGKAAKELGIPVDTLYGWQKAVREGRLEAGPGTRGPGEAMSLAEELTALRKQVKAQEREIRRLKEENEFLAEASAFFAASRRKSARNSE
;
A
#
# COMPACT_ATOMS: atom_id res chain seq x y z
N MET A 1 28.80 28.59 13.21
CA MET A 1 28.42 28.93 11.82
C MET A 1 27.21 28.08 11.45
N ALA A 2 26.02 28.67 11.38
CA ALA A 2 24.82 27.95 10.94
C ALA A 2 24.97 27.63 9.44
N ARG A 3 24.99 26.34 9.07
CA ARG A 3 24.97 25.94 7.66
C ARG A 3 23.59 26.29 7.10
N GLU A 4 23.57 27.24 6.17
CA GLU A 4 22.37 27.63 5.43
C GLU A 4 21.83 26.39 4.70
N GLN A 5 20.60 25.97 5.04
CA GLN A 5 20.00 24.78 4.46
C GLN A 5 19.58 25.09 3.02
N ARG A 6 20.35 24.59 2.05
CA ARG A 6 19.95 24.59 0.64
C ARG A 6 18.63 23.84 0.50
N LYS A 7 17.58 24.54 0.10
CA LYS A 7 16.28 23.93 -0.23
C LYS A 7 16.33 23.47 -1.67
N TYR A 8 16.04 22.19 -1.88
CA TYR A 8 15.94 21.58 -3.20
C TYR A 8 14.49 21.20 -3.46
N GLU A 9 14.01 21.48 -4.66
CA GLU A 9 12.68 21.10 -5.11
C GLU A 9 12.53 19.57 -5.22
N LYS A 10 11.30 19.06 -5.08
CA LYS A 10 11.04 17.61 -5.09
C LYS A 10 11.49 16.99 -6.41
N GLU A 11 11.20 17.63 -7.54
CA GLU A 11 11.55 17.13 -8.88
C GLU A 11 13.07 17.01 -9.05
N TYR A 12 13.80 18.03 -8.60
CA TYR A 12 15.27 18.03 -8.63
C TYR A 12 15.85 16.86 -7.82
N LYS A 13 15.32 16.62 -6.61
CA LYS A 13 15.75 15.49 -5.78
C LYS A 13 15.51 14.14 -6.47
N VAL A 14 14.37 14.00 -7.15
CA VAL A 14 14.01 12.78 -7.89
C VAL A 14 14.96 12.56 -9.06
N GLN A 15 15.24 13.59 -9.87
CA GLN A 15 16.20 13.49 -10.98
C GLN A 15 17.61 13.18 -10.47
N ALA A 16 18.02 13.81 -9.37
CA ALA A 16 19.31 13.58 -8.76
C ALA A 16 19.48 12.12 -8.28
N VAL A 17 18.42 11.53 -7.70
CA VAL A 17 18.44 10.11 -7.33
C VAL A 17 18.51 9.20 -8.56
N LYS A 18 17.75 9.49 -9.63
CA LYS A 18 17.87 8.71 -10.88
C LYS A 18 19.28 8.75 -11.45
N LEU A 19 19.89 9.93 -11.50
CA LEU A 19 21.28 10.08 -11.95
C LEU A 19 22.25 9.28 -11.06
N THR A 20 22.00 9.22 -9.75
CA THR A 20 22.84 8.40 -8.86
C THR A 20 22.76 6.91 -9.16
N GLU A 21 21.63 6.41 -9.68
CA GLU A 21 21.46 5.01 -10.06
C GLU A 21 22.18 4.70 -11.39
N GLU A 22 22.21 5.67 -12.31
CA GLU A 22 22.85 5.52 -13.63
C GLU A 22 24.39 5.59 -13.57
N ILE A 23 24.94 6.59 -12.86
CA ILE A 23 26.39 6.89 -12.88
C ILE A 23 27.07 6.74 -11.51
N GLY A 24 26.30 6.47 -10.45
CA GLY A 24 26.79 6.35 -9.08
C GLY A 24 26.82 7.69 -8.32
N ALA A 25 26.57 7.64 -7.01
CA ALA A 25 26.42 8.82 -6.15
C ALA A 25 27.62 9.78 -6.16
N GLY A 26 28.85 9.24 -6.24
CA GLY A 26 30.07 10.07 -6.26
C GLY A 26 30.25 10.88 -7.54
N LYS A 27 29.85 10.34 -8.70
CA LYS A 27 29.92 11.05 -9.99
C LYS A 27 28.75 12.03 -10.11
N ALA A 28 27.54 11.58 -9.77
CA ALA A 28 26.34 12.42 -9.76
C ALA A 28 26.49 13.64 -8.86
N ALA A 29 27.10 13.51 -7.68
CA ALA A 29 27.37 14.63 -6.79
C ALA A 29 28.28 15.70 -7.41
N LYS A 30 29.32 15.26 -8.12
CA LYS A 30 30.25 16.17 -8.81
C LYS A 30 29.58 16.91 -9.95
N GLU A 31 28.76 16.21 -10.74
CA GLU A 31 28.03 16.77 -11.88
C GLU A 31 26.94 17.77 -11.43
N LEU A 32 26.23 17.45 -10.35
CA LEU A 32 25.18 18.29 -9.79
C LEU A 32 25.70 19.40 -8.86
N GLY A 33 26.99 19.38 -8.50
CA GLY A 33 27.61 20.36 -7.59
C GLY A 33 27.05 20.31 -6.16
N ILE A 34 26.57 19.14 -5.72
CA ILE A 34 25.98 18.94 -4.38
C ILE A 34 26.82 17.96 -3.55
N PRO A 35 26.76 18.03 -2.20
CA PRO A 35 27.47 17.07 -1.36
C PRO A 35 26.95 15.64 -1.58
N VAL A 36 27.86 14.66 -1.67
CA VAL A 36 27.50 13.24 -1.85
C VAL A 36 26.59 12.75 -0.72
N ASP A 37 26.82 13.21 0.52
CA ASP A 37 25.99 12.89 1.68
C ASP A 37 24.53 13.31 1.50
N THR A 38 24.29 14.39 0.74
CA THR A 38 22.93 14.85 0.42
C THR A 38 22.23 13.87 -0.52
N LEU A 39 22.95 13.34 -1.52
CA LEU A 39 22.43 12.30 -2.41
C LEU A 39 22.14 11.00 -1.65
N TYR A 40 23.03 10.56 -0.76
CA TYR A 40 22.75 9.41 0.10
C TYR A 40 21.52 9.61 0.98
N GLY A 41 21.36 10.83 1.53
CA GLY A 41 20.15 11.21 2.25
C GLY A 41 18.89 11.08 1.42
N TRP A 42 18.92 11.47 0.14
CA TRP A 42 17.78 11.33 -0.77
C TRP A 42 17.53 9.89 -1.20
N GLN A 43 18.57 9.10 -1.50
CA GLN A 43 18.43 7.67 -1.75
C GLN A 43 17.81 6.93 -0.56
N LYS A 44 18.21 7.29 0.67
CA LYS A 44 17.59 6.77 1.89
C LYS A 44 16.12 7.19 2.01
N ALA A 45 15.80 8.45 1.71
CA ALA A 45 14.42 8.94 1.72
C ALA A 45 13.54 8.23 0.67
N VAL A 46 14.11 7.83 -0.47
CA VAL A 46 13.43 6.99 -1.47
C VAL A 46 13.13 5.60 -0.93
N ARG A 47 14.12 4.96 -0.30
CA ARG A 47 13.96 3.64 0.33
C ARG A 47 12.91 3.64 1.44
N GLU A 48 12.84 4.72 2.22
CA GLU A 48 11.86 4.90 3.29
C GLU A 48 10.48 5.36 2.79
N GLY A 49 10.29 5.54 1.47
CA GLY A 49 9.02 6.00 0.89
C GLY A 49 8.68 7.47 1.18
N ARG A 50 9.62 8.24 1.74
CA ARG A 50 9.48 9.69 2.00
C ARG A 50 9.72 10.54 0.75
N LEU A 51 10.41 9.99 -0.24
CA LEU A 51 10.63 10.60 -1.55
C LEU A 51 10.22 9.61 -2.64
N GLU A 52 9.21 9.94 -3.42
CA GLU A 52 8.80 9.10 -4.55
C GLU A 52 9.68 9.40 -5.77
N ALA A 53 10.63 8.52 -6.09
CA ALA A 53 11.49 8.69 -7.26
C ALA A 53 10.92 8.08 -8.56
N GLY A 54 9.63 7.75 -8.57
CA GLY A 54 8.93 7.16 -9.71
C GLY A 54 9.06 5.64 -9.80
N PRO A 55 8.23 4.98 -10.63
CA PRO A 55 8.21 3.53 -10.79
C PRO A 55 9.46 3.07 -11.54
N GLY A 56 10.48 2.59 -10.82
CA GLY A 56 11.70 2.06 -11.44
C GLY A 56 12.97 2.18 -10.60
N THR A 57 12.95 2.96 -9.52
CA THR A 57 14.12 3.24 -8.64
C THR A 57 14.34 2.20 -7.54
N ARG A 58 13.55 1.12 -7.53
CA ARG A 58 13.68 0.05 -6.55
C ARG A 58 14.59 -1.03 -7.10
N GLY A 59 15.60 -1.41 -6.31
CA GLY A 59 16.56 -2.42 -6.72
C GLY A 59 15.91 -3.79 -6.95
N PRO A 60 16.58 -4.72 -7.64
CA PRO A 60 16.03 -6.05 -7.98
C PRO A 60 15.50 -6.84 -6.76
N GLY A 61 16.15 -6.69 -5.59
CA GLY A 61 15.70 -7.32 -4.35
C GLY A 61 14.40 -6.74 -3.78
N GLU A 62 14.17 -5.44 -3.91
CA GLU A 62 12.91 -4.80 -3.51
C GLU A 62 11.77 -5.13 -4.48
N ALA A 63 12.07 -5.29 -5.77
CA ALA A 63 11.08 -5.72 -6.75
C ALA A 63 10.60 -7.16 -6.48
N MET A 64 11.50 -8.07 -6.10
CA MET A 64 11.14 -9.42 -5.67
C MET A 64 10.34 -9.41 -4.36
N SER A 65 10.79 -8.65 -3.36
CA SER A 65 10.06 -8.50 -2.08
C SER A 65 8.64 -7.96 -2.28
N LEU A 66 8.45 -7.02 -3.21
CA LEU A 66 7.12 -6.49 -3.53
C LEU A 66 6.26 -7.51 -4.26
N ALA A 67 6.84 -8.32 -5.16
CA ALA A 67 6.10 -9.37 -5.83
C ALA A 67 5.59 -10.42 -4.83
N GLU A 68 6.42 -10.78 -3.84
CA GLU A 68 6.02 -11.66 -2.74
C GLU A 68 4.89 -11.03 -1.91
N GLU A 69 5.01 -9.76 -1.54
CA GLU A 69 3.97 -9.03 -0.80
C GLU A 69 2.65 -8.94 -1.60
N LEU A 70 2.73 -8.68 -2.92
CA LEU A 70 1.57 -8.69 -3.81
C LEU A 70 0.90 -10.06 -3.87
N THR A 71 1.67 -11.15 -3.89
CA THR A 71 1.09 -12.50 -3.87
C THR A 71 0.40 -12.81 -2.54
N ALA A 72 0.97 -12.37 -1.42
CA ALA A 72 0.37 -12.53 -0.10
C ALA A 72 -0.94 -11.73 0.02
N LEU A 73 -0.94 -10.47 -0.41
CA LEU A 73 -2.13 -9.62 -0.43
C LEU A 73 -3.24 -10.21 -1.30
N ARG A 74 -2.92 -10.72 -2.49
CA ARG A 74 -3.90 -11.41 -3.35
C ARG A 74 -4.53 -12.63 -2.68
N LYS A 75 -3.74 -13.41 -1.94
CA LYS A 75 -4.26 -14.56 -1.18
C LYS A 75 -5.20 -14.10 -0.06
N GLN A 76 -4.84 -13.04 0.66
CA GLN A 76 -5.66 -12.49 1.73
C GLN A 76 -6.98 -11.92 1.21
N VAL A 77 -6.96 -11.17 0.11
CA VAL A 77 -8.18 -10.66 -0.55
C VAL A 77 -9.12 -11.79 -0.91
N LYS A 78 -8.61 -12.85 -1.55
CA LYS A 78 -9.43 -14.01 -1.92
C LYS A 78 -10.02 -14.75 -0.70
N ALA A 79 -9.29 -14.80 0.41
CA ALA A 79 -9.79 -15.38 1.66
C ALA A 79 -10.92 -14.51 2.26
N GLN A 80 -10.75 -13.19 2.27
CA GLN A 80 -11.76 -12.25 2.75
C GLN A 80 -13.02 -12.26 1.88
N GLU A 81 -12.90 -12.35 0.56
CA GLU A 81 -14.05 -12.46 -0.35
C GLU A 81 -14.89 -13.71 -0.06
N ARG A 82 -14.25 -14.83 0.24
CA ARG A 82 -14.94 -16.07 0.63
C ARG A 82 -15.68 -15.91 1.95
N GLU A 83 -15.04 -15.27 2.92
CA GLU A 83 -15.66 -15.01 4.22
C GLU A 83 -16.87 -14.07 4.09
N ILE A 84 -16.73 -12.99 3.31
CA ILE A 84 -17.85 -12.07 3.02
C ILE A 84 -19.01 -12.82 2.38
N ARG A 85 -18.74 -13.71 1.43
CA ARG A 85 -19.79 -14.51 0.79
C ARG A 85 -20.49 -15.41 1.81
N ARG A 86 -19.75 -16.13 2.63
CA ARG A 86 -20.30 -17.01 3.67
C ARG A 86 -21.16 -16.23 4.66
N LEU A 87 -20.66 -15.10 5.16
CA LEU A 87 -21.39 -14.24 6.09
C LEU A 87 -22.68 -13.68 5.48
N LYS A 88 -22.70 -13.39 4.18
CA LYS A 88 -23.92 -12.97 3.48
C LYS A 88 -24.93 -14.11 3.42
N GLU A 89 -24.50 -15.30 3.03
CA GLU A 89 -25.35 -16.51 3.00
C GLU A 89 -25.92 -16.83 4.40
N GLU A 90 -25.11 -16.71 5.46
CA GLU A 90 -25.55 -16.89 6.85
C GLU A 90 -26.56 -15.81 7.28
N ASN A 91 -26.35 -14.54 6.92
CA ASN A 91 -27.31 -13.47 7.20
C ASN A 91 -28.65 -13.66 6.47
N GLU A 92 -28.62 -14.10 5.20
CA GLU A 92 -29.83 -14.40 4.44
C GLU A 92 -30.61 -15.55 5.09
N PHE A 93 -29.92 -16.64 5.45
CA PHE A 93 -30.53 -17.76 6.14
C PHE A 93 -31.18 -17.35 7.47
N LEU A 94 -30.49 -16.53 8.27
CA LEU A 94 -31.03 -16.02 9.54
C LEU A 94 -32.24 -15.10 9.33
N ALA A 95 -32.24 -14.30 8.27
CA ALA A 95 -33.37 -13.44 7.92
C ALA A 95 -34.60 -14.27 7.51
N GLU A 96 -34.42 -15.30 6.69
CA GLU A 96 -35.49 -16.22 6.29
C GLU A 96 -36.06 -16.98 7.49
N ALA A 97 -35.20 -17.52 8.35
CA ALA A 97 -35.62 -18.20 9.57
C ALA A 97 -36.43 -17.25 10.47
N SER A 98 -35.96 -16.02 10.67
CA SER A 98 -36.65 -14.99 11.46
C SER A 98 -38.03 -14.67 10.89
N ALA A 99 -38.15 -14.53 9.56
CA ALA A 99 -39.42 -14.30 8.88
C ALA A 99 -40.39 -15.49 9.04
N PHE A 100 -39.90 -16.72 8.89
CA PHE A 100 -40.68 -17.94 9.07
C PHE A 100 -41.24 -18.05 10.49
N PHE A 101 -40.41 -17.84 11.51
CA PHE A 101 -40.85 -17.87 12.91
C PHE A 101 -41.84 -16.75 13.23
N ALA A 102 -41.65 -15.54 12.68
CA ALA A 102 -42.60 -14.45 12.85
C ALA A 102 -43.97 -14.75 12.23
N ALA A 103 -44.01 -15.35 11.03
CA ALA A 103 -45.24 -15.75 10.36
C ALA A 103 -45.97 -16.88 11.12
N SER A 104 -45.22 -17.87 11.62
CA SER A 104 -45.76 -18.97 12.43
C SER A 104 -46.47 -18.46 13.70
N ARG A 105 -45.85 -17.51 14.42
CA ARG A 105 -46.49 -16.88 15.61
C ARG A 105 -47.82 -16.21 15.28
N ARG A 106 -47.89 -15.45 14.18
CA ARG A 106 -49.15 -14.81 13.74
C ARG A 106 -50.23 -15.82 13.40
N LYS A 107 -49.88 -16.96 12.78
CA LYS A 107 -50.84 -18.01 12.44
C LYS A 107 -51.39 -18.72 13.69
N SER A 108 -50.55 -18.95 14.69
CA SER A 108 -50.97 -19.54 15.97
C SER A 108 -51.94 -18.63 16.74
N ALA A 109 -51.67 -17.32 16.80
CA ALA A 109 -52.53 -16.35 17.47
C ALA A 109 -53.91 -16.22 16.82
N ARG A 110 -54.01 -16.46 15.50
CA ARG A 110 -55.26 -16.38 14.74
C ARG A 110 -56.16 -17.62 14.87
N ASN A 111 -55.60 -18.74 15.34
CA ASN A 111 -56.33 -19.99 15.56
C ASN A 111 -56.72 -20.19 17.04
N SER A 112 -56.33 -19.26 17.93
CA SER A 112 -56.68 -19.28 19.36
C SER A 112 -57.77 -18.27 19.74
N GLU A 113 -58.33 -17.56 18.76
CA GLU A 113 -59.60 -16.80 18.85
C GLU A 113 -60.75 -17.68 18.32
#